data_AF-A0A2H0FKB7-F1
#
_entry.id   AF-A0A2H0FKB7-F1
#
_cell.length_a   1.000
_cell.length_b   1.000
_cell.length_c   1.000
_cell.angle_alpha   90.00
_cell.angle_beta   90.00
_cell.angle_gamma   90.00
#
_symmetry.space_group_name_H-M   'P 1'
#
loop_
_entity.id
_entity.type
_entity.pdbx_description
1 polymer ?
#
loop_
_entity_poly.entity_id
_entity_poly.type
_entity_poly.pdbx_seq_one_letter_code
_entity_poly.pdbx_strand_id
1 'polypeptide(L)'
;MFVALDYLPKALFVLITFILIQQVEGNILTPALTKKFVGLPPVLVLISLAIGGKLFGILGAILAPPFAGVIYEFSRDFLKKRKDYDPPTSLPPRRAPEKAMTL
;
A
#
# COMPACT_ATOMS: atom_id res chain seq x y z
N MET A 1 12.86 42.33 -27.78
CA MET A 1 13.28 42.44 -26.37
C MET A 1 12.10 42.61 -25.41
N PHE A 2 11.11 43.47 -25.69
CA PHE A 2 9.92 43.66 -24.82
C PHE A 2 9.02 42.43 -24.66
N VAL A 3 8.78 41.67 -25.74
CA VAL A 3 7.91 40.47 -25.65
C VAL A 3 8.45 39.42 -24.68
N ALA A 4 9.78 39.41 -24.43
CA ALA A 4 10.42 38.52 -23.45
C ALA A 4 9.92 38.72 -22.01
N LEU A 5 9.54 39.96 -21.67
CA LEU A 5 9.10 40.32 -20.33
C LEU A 5 7.66 39.88 -20.06
N ASP A 6 6.83 39.74 -21.10
CA ASP A 6 5.44 39.28 -20.99
C ASP A 6 5.31 37.76 -20.80
N TYR A 7 6.35 36.99 -21.14
CA TYR A 7 6.35 35.53 -20.94
C TYR A 7 6.73 35.15 -19.52
N LEU A 8 7.49 35.99 -18.80
CA LEU A 8 7.99 35.68 -17.46
C LEU A 8 6.84 35.51 -16.43
N PRO A 9 5.81 36.39 -16.40
CA PRO A 9 4.64 36.18 -15.54
C PRO A 9 3.83 34.94 -15.95
N LYS A 10 3.71 34.65 -17.24
CA LYS A 10 3.00 33.46 -17.75
C LYS A 10 3.71 32.17 -17.35
N ALA A 11 5.04 32.14 -17.47
CA ALA A 11 5.86 31.01 -17.06
C ALA A 11 5.75 30.76 -15.55
N LEU A 12 5.78 31.83 -14.74
CA LEU A 12 5.62 31.72 -13.29
C LEU A 12 4.22 31.21 -12.92
N PHE A 13 3.17 31.69 -13.60
CA PHE A 13 1.81 31.21 -13.41
C PHE A 13 1.69 29.71 -13.70
N VAL A 14 2.18 29.26 -14.86
CA VAL A 14 2.19 27.83 -15.23
C VAL A 14 2.97 27.01 -14.20
N LEU A 15 4.14 27.48 -13.76
CA LEU A 15 4.95 26.78 -12.76
C LEU A 15 4.21 26.62 -11.43
N ILE A 16 3.58 27.69 -10.93
CA ILE A 16 2.81 27.65 -9.68
C ILE A 16 1.63 26.70 -9.82
N THR A 17 0.86 26.80 -10.91
CA THR A 17 -0.27 25.90 -11.16
C THR A 17 0.19 24.44 -11.29
N PHE A 18 1.31 24.19 -11.98
CA PHE A 18 1.88 22.85 -12.11
C PHE A 18 2.26 22.28 -10.73
N ILE A 19 2.95 23.05 -9.89
CA ILE A 19 3.28 22.65 -8.53
C ILE A 19 2.01 22.33 -7.73
N LEU A 20 0.97 23.18 -7.81
CA LEU A 20 -0.30 22.92 -7.13
C LEU A 20 -0.96 21.61 -7.60
N ILE A 21 -0.96 21.35 -8.91
CA ILE A 21 -1.48 20.10 -9.47
C ILE A 21 -0.65 18.91 -8.95
N GLN A 22 0.67 18.99 -8.99
CA GLN A 22 1.56 17.93 -8.50
C GLN A 22 1.37 17.66 -7.00
N GLN A 23 1.13 18.70 -6.19
CA GLN A 23 0.82 18.54 -4.77
C GLN A 23 -0.52 17.82 -4.55
N VAL A 24 -1.54 18.14 -5.35
CA VAL A 24 -2.83 17.45 -5.30
C VAL A 24 -2.68 16.01 -5.76
N GLU A 25 -1.95 15.76 -6.85
CA GLU A 25 -1.71 14.43 -7.39
C GLU A 25 -0.94 13.55 -6.41
N GLY A 26 0.18 14.03 -5.88
CA GLY A 26 1.05 13.30 -4.96
C GLY A 26 0.42 13.06 -3.59
N ASN A 27 -0.25 14.07 -3.02
CA ASN A 27 -0.74 14.00 -1.64
C ASN A 27 -2.19 13.52 -1.50
N ILE A 28 -3.02 13.60 -2.55
CA ILE A 28 -4.44 13.25 -2.49
C ILE A 28 -4.77 12.13 -3.47
N LEU A 29 -4.54 12.32 -4.77
CA LEU A 29 -4.97 11.35 -5.78
C LEU A 29 -4.19 10.03 -5.64
N THR A 30 -2.87 10.11 -5.53
CA THR A 30 -2.01 8.93 -5.39
C THR A 30 -2.41 8.07 -4.18
N PRO A 31 -2.51 8.58 -2.94
CA PRO A 31 -2.95 7.76 -1.81
C PRO A 31 -4.42 7.34 -1.91
N ALA A 32 -5.31 8.13 -2.52
CA ALA A 32 -6.70 7.71 -2.73
C ALA A 32 -6.81 6.49 -3.68
N LEU A 33 -6.02 6.47 -4.76
CA LEU A 33 -5.99 5.37 -5.72
C LEU A 33 -5.23 4.15 -5.18
N THR A 34 -4.13 4.38 -4.47
CA THR A 34 -3.24 3.30 -3.97
C THR A 34 -3.65 2.74 -2.61
N LYS A 35 -4.61 3.37 -1.90
CA LYS A 35 -5.09 2.97 -0.56
C LYS A 35 -5.49 1.49 -0.44
N LYS A 36 -5.87 0.83 -1.53
CA LYS A 36 -6.26 -0.59 -1.55
C LYS A 36 -5.10 -1.57 -1.79
N PHE A 37 -3.92 -1.09 -2.22
CA PHE A 37 -2.79 -1.92 -2.66
C PHE A 37 -1.66 -2.05 -1.61
N VAL A 38 -1.80 -1.43 -0.44
CA VAL A 38 -0.73 -1.30 0.58
C VAL A 38 -0.42 -2.60 1.35
N GLY A 39 -0.96 -3.74 0.90
CA GLY A 39 -0.68 -5.02 1.55
C GLY A 39 0.72 -5.57 1.27
N LEU A 40 1.36 -5.14 0.17
CA LEU A 40 2.61 -5.72 -0.33
C LEU A 40 3.83 -5.06 0.32
N PRO A 41 4.70 -5.82 1.02
CA PRO A 41 5.94 -5.28 1.56
C PRO A 41 6.87 -4.75 0.45
N PRO A 42 7.40 -3.51 0.56
CA PRO A 42 8.28 -2.92 -0.46
C PRO A 42 9.51 -3.77 -0.79
N VAL A 43 10.04 -4.49 0.21
CA VAL A 43 11.19 -5.38 0.05
C VAL A 43 10.93 -6.51 -0.96
N LEU A 44 9.70 -7.04 -1.03
CA LEU A 44 9.33 -8.08 -2.00
C LEU A 44 9.33 -7.55 -3.43
N VAL A 45 8.91 -6.28 -3.61
CA VAL A 45 8.97 -5.60 -4.90
C VAL A 45 10.42 -5.43 -5.34
N LEU A 46 11.30 -4.99 -4.44
CA LEU A 46 12.73 -4.81 -4.74
C LEU A 46 13.42 -6.14 -5.08
N ILE A 47 13.15 -7.20 -4.32
CA ILE A 47 13.69 -8.55 -4.59
C ILE A 47 13.18 -9.06 -5.94
N SER A 48 11.87 -8.95 -6.20
CA SER A 48 11.29 -9.33 -7.50
C SER A 48 11.91 -8.54 -8.64
N LEU A 49 12.12 -7.24 -8.47
CA LEU A 49 12.74 -6.35 -9.46
C LEU A 49 14.18 -6.77 -9.77
N ALA A 50 14.97 -7.08 -8.74
CA ALA A 50 16.34 -7.56 -8.90
C ALA A 50 16.40 -8.91 -9.64
N ILE A 51 15.51 -9.85 -9.29
CA ILE A 51 15.45 -11.17 -9.92
C ILE A 51 14.93 -11.06 -11.36
N GLY A 52 13.78 -10.43 -11.57
CA GLY A 52 13.15 -10.26 -12.87
C GLY A 52 14.03 -9.44 -13.83
N GLY A 53 14.62 -8.35 -13.33
CA GLY A 53 15.58 -7.54 -14.07
C GLY A 53 16.81 -8.34 -14.52
N LYS A 54 17.33 -9.24 -13.68
CA LYS A 54 18.46 -10.10 -14.04
C LYS A 54 18.10 -11.19 -15.07
N LEU A 55 16.88 -11.73 -14.99
CA LEU A 55 16.44 -12.84 -15.86
C LEU A 55 16.01 -12.38 -17.26
N PHE A 56 15.26 -11.27 -17.35
CA PHE A 56 14.64 -10.80 -18.60
C PHE A 56 14.96 -9.33 -18.92
N GLY A 57 15.94 -8.72 -18.25
CA GLY A 57 16.34 -7.34 -18.46
C GLY A 57 15.21 -6.35 -18.12
N ILE A 58 15.07 -5.31 -18.95
CA ILE A 58 14.07 -4.24 -18.78
C ILE A 58 12.64 -4.80 -18.74
N LEU A 59 12.33 -5.79 -19.58
CA LEU A 59 11.00 -6.41 -19.60
C LEU A 59 10.69 -7.10 -18.27
N GLY A 60 11.65 -7.83 -17.72
CA GLY A 60 11.51 -8.45 -16.41
C GLY A 60 11.37 -7.43 -15.28
N ALA A 61 12.05 -6.28 -15.39
CA ALA A 61 11.94 -5.22 -14.42
C ALA A 61 10.55 -4.55 -14.40
N ILE A 62 9.93 -4.34 -15.57
CA ILE A 62 8.58 -3.76 -15.69
C ILE A 62 7.52 -4.73 -15.16
N LEU A 63 7.66 -6.03 -15.47
CA LEU A 63 6.68 -7.04 -15.08
C LEU A 63 6.86 -7.54 -13.65
N ALA A 64 8.04 -7.40 -13.05
CA ALA A 64 8.32 -7.90 -11.70
C ALA A 64 7.35 -7.39 -10.61
N PRO A 65 7.02 -6.09 -10.51
CA PRO A 65 6.10 -5.59 -9.48
C PRO A 65 4.67 -6.17 -9.55
N PRO A 66 3.96 -6.18 -10.70
CA PRO A 66 2.62 -6.75 -10.75
C PRO A 66 2.62 -8.25 -10.45
N PHE A 67 3.59 -9.02 -10.95
CA PHE A 67 3.71 -10.44 -10.63
C PHE A 67 3.95 -10.69 -9.13
N ALA A 68 4.83 -9.93 -8.49
CA ALA A 68 5.08 -10.03 -7.06
C ALA A 68 3.81 -9.76 -6.25
N GLY A 69 3.03 -8.75 -6.65
CA GLY A 69 1.74 -8.44 -6.03
C GLY A 69 0.74 -9.59 -6.09
N VAL A 70 0.59 -10.21 -7.26
CA VAL A 70 -0.32 -11.35 -7.46
C VAL A 70 0.11 -12.56 -6.60
N ILE A 71 1.40 -12.92 -6.63
CA ILE A 71 1.92 -14.07 -5.88
C ILE A 71 1.77 -13.86 -4.37
N TYR A 72 2.07 -12.66 -3.88
CA TYR A 72 1.94 -12.33 -2.47
C TYR A 72 0.48 -12.36 -2.00
N GLU A 73 -0.44 -11.75 -2.76
CA GLU A 73 -1.85 -11.73 -2.39
C GLU A 73 -2.43 -13.15 -2.35
N PHE A 74 -2.11 -13.96 -3.36
CA PHE A 74 -2.49 -15.37 -3.40
C PHE A 74 -1.93 -16.13 -2.20
N SER A 75 -0.63 -15.98 -1.89
CA SER A 75 -0.01 -16.66 -0.74
C SER A 75 -0.63 -16.21 0.58
N ARG A 76 -0.93 -14.92 0.72
CA ARG A 76 -1.56 -14.34 1.90
C ARG A 76 -2.95 -14.91 2.13
N ASP A 77 -3.78 -15.00 1.10
CA ASP A 77 -5.12 -15.57 1.19
C ASP A 77 -5.11 -17.06 1.58
N PHE A 78 -4.15 -17.82 1.05
CA PHE A 78 -3.96 -19.22 1.44
C PHE A 78 -3.53 -19.39 2.90
N LEU A 79 -2.65 -18.51 3.41
CA LEU A 79 -2.18 -18.57 4.79
C LEU A 79 -3.22 -18.05 5.80
N LYS A 80 -4.03 -17.06 5.42
CA LYS A 80 -5.04 -16.45 6.29
C LYS A 80 -6.11 -17.45 6.73
N LYS A 81 -6.40 -18.49 5.91
CA LYS A 81 -7.30 -19.60 6.25
C LYS A 81 -6.94 -20.37 7.52
N ARG A 82 -5.72 -20.25 8.06
CA ARG A 82 -5.34 -20.90 9.34
C ARG A 82 -5.47 -20.03 10.58
N LYS A 83 -5.70 -18.72 10.44
CA LYS A 83 -5.60 -17.76 11.56
C LYS A 83 -6.94 -17.35 12.17
N ASP A 84 -8.04 -17.93 11.72
CA ASP A 84 -9.38 -17.83 12.35
C ASP A 84 -9.58 -18.76 13.56
N TYR A 85 -8.48 -19.32 14.11
CA TYR A 85 -8.51 -19.95 15.43
C TYR A 85 -7.99 -18.95 16.46
N ASP A 86 -8.89 -18.07 16.93
CA ASP A 86 -8.73 -17.39 18.20
C ASP A 86 -9.19 -18.40 19.28
N PRO A 87 -8.27 -19.05 20.02
CA PRO A 87 -8.71 -19.81 21.19
C PRO A 87 -9.48 -18.84 22.09
N PRO A 88 -10.59 -19.26 22.74
CA PRO A 88 -11.36 -18.40 23.62
C PRO A 88 -10.51 -17.95 24.82
N THR A 89 -9.70 -16.90 24.62
CA THR A 89 -8.81 -16.33 25.64
C THR A 89 -9.56 -15.37 26.55
N SER A 90 -10.79 -14.97 26.18
CA SER A 90 -11.78 -14.53 27.15
C SER A 90 -12.40 -15.78 27.79
N LEU A 91 -11.75 -16.27 28.86
CA LEU A 91 -12.39 -17.22 29.76
C LEU A 91 -13.81 -16.67 30.05
N PRO A 92 -14.89 -17.45 29.87
CA PRO A 92 -16.20 -17.00 30.32
C PRO A 92 -16.06 -16.57 31.79
N PRO A 93 -16.62 -15.41 32.21
CA PRO A 93 -16.50 -14.94 33.57
C PRO A 93 -16.79 -16.11 34.48
N ARG A 94 -15.79 -16.53 35.26
CA ARG A 94 -15.90 -17.69 36.15
C ARG A 94 -17.07 -17.38 37.06
N ARG A 95 -18.26 -17.94 36.76
CA ARG A 95 -19.42 -17.85 37.64
C ARG A 95 -18.94 -18.44 38.95
N ALA A 96 -18.65 -17.56 39.91
CA ALA A 96 -18.39 -17.98 41.26
C ALA A 96 -19.59 -18.82 41.70
N PRO A 97 -19.38 -19.92 42.42
CA PRO A 97 -20.47 -20.69 42.99
C PRO A 97 -21.13 -19.88 44.12
N GLU A 98 -21.85 -18.84 43.74
CA GLU A 98 -22.60 -17.94 44.63
C GLU A 98 -23.75 -18.67 45.34
N LYS A 99 -24.16 -19.83 44.81
CA LYS A 99 -25.26 -20.65 45.34
C LYS A 99 -24.83 -21.89 46.13
N ALA A 100 -23.53 -22.07 46.37
CA ALA A 100 -23.04 -23.21 47.17
C ALA A 100 -22.85 -22.88 48.67
N MET A 101 -23.06 -21.62 49.07
CA MET A 101 -22.86 -21.15 50.45
C MET A 101 -24.16 -20.75 51.16
N THR A 102 -25.32 -21.15 50.61
CA THR A 102 -26.64 -20.85 51.18
C THR A 102 -27.44 -22.10 51.56
N LEU A 103 -26.76 -23.23 51.82
CA LEU A 103 -27.33 -24.42 52.47
C LEU A 103 -26.48 -24.76 53.69
#